data_AF-H1Y3U5-F1
#
_entry.id   AF-H1Y3U5-F1
#
_cell.length_a   1.000
_cell.length_b   1.000
_cell.length_c   1.000
_cell.angle_alpha   90.00
_cell.angle_beta   90.00
_cell.angle_gamma   90.00
#
_symmetry.space_group_name_H-M   'P 1'
#
loop_
_entity.id
_entity.type
_entity.pdbx_description
1 polymer ?
#
loop_
_entity_poly.entity_id
_entity_poly.type
_entity_poly.pdbx_seq_one_letter_code
_entity_poly.pdbx_strand_id
1 'polypeptide(L)'
;MKIFNIQPIKITEYIFNEQLLAKTLTDQSYGSSFSITGKKVESLNTMIISYNINYTVGEGGNDRRVFIPSDDPTQYTIHVEFEECTELLVSYNSSCQFDFESEGFDADMISLTEFLRDYDTHTKTFLMNYGYKPVLDMEEDSRIRSPLHENALVAIENLRLNNLYEF
;
A
#
# COMPACT_ATOMS: atom_id res chain seq x y z
N MET A 1 11.43 10.30 -15.43
CA MET A 1 10.13 10.97 -15.21
C MET A 1 10.49 12.27 -14.56
N LYS A 2 10.18 13.35 -15.25
CA LYS A 2 10.45 14.66 -14.72
C LYS A 2 9.37 15.02 -13.73
N ILE A 3 9.66 14.81 -12.46
CA ILE A 3 8.77 15.12 -11.32
C ILE A 3 9.03 16.57 -10.87
N PHE A 4 7.97 17.36 -10.70
CA PHE A 4 8.06 18.75 -10.23
C PHE A 4 6.81 19.16 -9.45
N ASN A 5 6.83 20.36 -8.85
CA ASN A 5 5.75 20.88 -7.98
C ASN A 5 5.35 19.91 -6.85
N ILE A 6 6.31 19.15 -6.33
CA ILE A 6 6.10 18.15 -5.29
C ILE A 6 5.52 18.82 -4.05
N GLN A 7 4.35 18.37 -3.64
CA GLN A 7 3.74 18.78 -2.38
C GLN A 7 4.36 18.03 -1.21
N PRO A 8 4.35 18.57 0.01
CA PRO A 8 4.80 17.83 1.19
C PRO A 8 3.98 16.55 1.36
N ILE A 9 4.64 15.47 1.82
CA ILE A 9 3.94 14.27 2.27
C ILE A 9 3.11 14.65 3.50
N LYS A 10 1.79 14.45 3.41
CA LYS A 10 0.85 14.76 4.49
C LYS A 10 0.37 13.47 5.12
N ILE A 11 0.60 13.34 6.42
CA ILE A 11 -0.02 12.29 7.22
C ILE A 11 -1.46 12.72 7.48
N THR A 12 -2.41 12.00 6.89
CA THR A 12 -3.84 12.31 6.98
C THR A 12 -4.48 11.58 8.15
N GLU A 13 -3.91 10.46 8.58
CA GLU A 13 -4.39 9.71 9.72
C GLU A 13 -3.23 8.97 10.40
N TYR A 14 -3.23 8.97 11.72
CA TYR A 14 -2.48 8.02 12.53
C TYR A 14 -3.29 7.63 13.75
N ILE A 15 -3.59 6.35 13.88
CA ILE A 15 -4.34 5.76 14.99
C ILE A 15 -3.47 4.67 15.62
N PHE A 16 -3.41 4.66 16.94
CA PHE A 16 -2.84 3.56 17.72
C PHE A 16 -3.71 3.28 18.94
N ASN A 17 -4.31 2.09 18.99
CA ASN A 17 -5.24 1.69 20.04
C ASN A 17 -4.52 0.83 21.08
N GLU A 18 -3.86 1.47 22.04
CA GLU A 18 -3.07 0.79 23.09
C GLU A 18 -3.88 -0.26 23.88
N GLN A 19 -5.19 -0.03 24.05
CA GLN A 19 -6.09 -0.96 24.75
C GLN A 19 -6.20 -2.33 24.06
N LEU A 20 -5.87 -2.42 22.76
CA LEU A 20 -5.93 -3.65 21.98
C LEU A 20 -4.59 -4.40 21.95
N LEU A 21 -3.53 -3.89 22.58
CA LEU A 21 -2.20 -4.53 22.57
C LEU A 21 -2.22 -5.97 23.07
N ALA A 22 -3.03 -6.28 24.09
CA ALA A 22 -3.14 -7.64 24.61
C ALA A 22 -3.65 -8.65 23.58
N LYS A 23 -4.37 -8.19 22.54
CA LYS A 23 -4.92 -9.03 21.47
C LYS A 23 -3.91 -9.38 20.37
N THR A 24 -2.73 -8.76 20.38
CA THR A 24 -1.61 -9.16 19.48
C THR A 24 -1.13 -10.58 19.73
N LEU A 25 -1.43 -11.16 20.90
CA LEU A 25 -1.01 -12.50 21.31
C LEU A 25 -1.87 -13.63 20.71
N THR A 26 -3.05 -13.31 20.16
CA THR A 26 -3.98 -14.31 19.64
C THR A 26 -3.94 -14.38 18.13
N ASP A 27 -4.37 -13.30 17.47
CA ASP A 27 -4.49 -13.22 16.02
C ASP A 27 -4.22 -11.79 15.57
N GLN A 28 -3.59 -11.67 14.40
CA GLN A 28 -3.18 -10.40 13.85
C GLN A 28 -3.10 -10.44 12.33
N SER A 29 -3.49 -9.34 11.69
CA SER A 29 -3.32 -9.15 10.25
C SER A 29 -2.64 -7.82 9.98
N TYR A 30 -1.63 -7.86 9.12
CA TYR A 30 -0.84 -6.70 8.74
C TYR A 30 -0.92 -6.51 7.23
N GLY A 31 -1.25 -5.29 6.80
CA GLY A 31 -1.28 -4.91 5.40
C GLY A 31 -0.74 -3.50 5.19
N SER A 32 0.04 -3.34 4.12
CA SER A 32 0.49 -2.03 3.67
C SER A 32 0.48 -1.94 2.15
N SER A 33 0.14 -0.76 1.62
CA SER A 33 0.02 -0.58 0.17
C SER A 33 0.14 0.87 -0.28
N PHE A 34 0.73 1.04 -1.46
CA PHE A 34 0.62 2.28 -2.22
C PHE A 34 -0.63 2.26 -3.09
N SER A 35 -1.37 3.36 -3.05
CA SER A 35 -2.42 3.66 -4.01
C SER A 35 -1.98 4.83 -4.87
N ILE A 36 -2.04 4.65 -6.18
CA ILE A 36 -1.53 5.64 -7.14
C ILE A 36 -2.64 5.98 -8.10
N THR A 37 -2.93 7.27 -8.22
CA THR A 37 -3.91 7.79 -9.15
C THR A 37 -3.30 8.93 -9.95
N GLY A 38 -3.67 9.01 -11.23
CA GLY A 38 -3.30 10.12 -12.09
C GLY A 38 -4.52 10.95 -12.45
N LYS A 39 -4.32 12.25 -12.62
CA LYS A 39 -5.34 13.15 -13.19
C LYS A 39 -4.67 14.22 -14.06
N LYS A 40 -5.42 14.75 -15.01
CA LYS A 40 -5.00 15.91 -15.79
C LYS A 40 -5.59 17.18 -15.17
N VAL A 41 -4.73 18.12 -14.79
CA VAL A 41 -5.12 19.43 -14.26
C VAL A 41 -4.65 20.46 -15.28
N GLU A 42 -5.59 21.02 -16.04
CA GLU A 42 -5.30 21.91 -17.17
C GLU A 42 -4.38 21.23 -18.21
N SER A 43 -3.16 21.75 -18.40
CA SER A 43 -2.15 21.18 -19.29
C SER A 43 -1.19 20.20 -18.60
N LEU A 44 -1.30 20.02 -17.28
CA LEU A 44 -0.35 19.24 -16.48
C LEU A 44 -0.92 17.86 -16.13
N ASN A 45 -0.05 16.84 -16.14
CA ASN A 45 -0.36 15.55 -15.55
C ASN A 45 0.07 15.56 -14.08
N THR A 46 -0.87 15.29 -13.19
CA THR A 46 -0.64 15.24 -11.74
C THR A 46 -0.79 13.80 -11.27
N MET A 47 0.19 13.31 -10.51
CA MET A 47 0.11 12.04 -9.80
C MET A 47 -0.21 12.31 -8.33
N ILE A 48 -1.11 11.50 -7.78
CA ILE A 48 -1.43 11.46 -6.35
C ILE A 48 -1.07 10.08 -5.85
N ILE A 49 -0.14 10.02 -4.89
CA ILE A 49 0.32 8.79 -4.25
C ILE A 49 -0.15 8.82 -2.80
N SER A 50 -0.95 7.82 -2.43
CA SER A 50 -1.34 7.56 -1.04
C SER A 50 -0.65 6.31 -0.54
N TYR A 51 -0.26 6.31 0.73
CA TYR A 51 0.32 5.15 1.39
C TYR A 51 -0.44 4.84 2.65
N ASN A 52 -0.89 3.59 2.76
CA ASN A 52 -1.75 3.11 3.83
C ASN A 52 -1.07 1.93 4.52
N ILE A 53 -1.09 1.92 5.85
CA ILE A 53 -0.73 0.79 6.70
C ILE A 53 -1.92 0.51 7.60
N ASN A 54 -2.36 -0.74 7.64
CA ASN A 54 -3.36 -1.24 8.57
C ASN A 54 -2.79 -2.45 9.30
N TYR A 55 -2.91 -2.42 10.62
CA TYR A 55 -2.57 -3.53 11.49
C TYR A 55 -3.78 -3.80 12.38
N THR A 56 -4.41 -4.94 12.18
CA THR A 56 -5.61 -5.36 12.90
C THR A 56 -5.30 -6.57 13.78
N VAL A 57 -6.04 -6.69 14.88
CA VAL A 57 -5.90 -7.72 15.90
C VAL A 57 -7.26 -8.23 16.33
N GLY A 58 -7.26 -9.26 17.18
CA GLY A 58 -8.48 -9.89 17.69
C GLY A 58 -8.89 -11.09 16.86
N GLU A 59 -9.96 -11.76 17.29
CA GLU A 59 -10.44 -12.99 16.65
C GLU A 59 -10.75 -12.72 15.17
N GLY A 60 -9.90 -13.25 14.28
CA GLY A 60 -10.28 -13.43 12.88
C GLY A 60 -11.48 -14.37 12.88
N GLY A 61 -12.56 -14.02 12.18
CA GLY A 61 -13.71 -14.90 12.19
C GLY A 61 -13.34 -16.26 11.59
N ASN A 62 -13.89 -17.32 12.17
CA ASN A 62 -13.51 -18.71 11.87
C ASN A 62 -13.35 -18.95 10.36
N ASP A 63 -12.23 -19.58 9.96
CA ASP A 63 -11.97 -20.12 8.62
C ASP A 63 -13.26 -20.66 7.97
N ARG A 64 -13.84 -19.92 7.02
CA ARG A 64 -14.94 -20.45 6.21
C ARG A 64 -14.34 -21.16 5.02
N ARG A 65 -14.12 -22.46 5.21
CA ARG A 65 -13.90 -23.38 4.09
C ARG A 65 -15.24 -23.61 3.40
N VAL A 66 -15.47 -22.90 2.31
CA VAL A 66 -16.64 -23.15 1.47
C VAL A 66 -16.26 -24.23 0.46
N PHE A 67 -16.91 -25.39 0.59
CA PHE A 67 -16.85 -26.43 -0.43
C PHE A 67 -17.81 -26.06 -1.55
N ILE A 68 -17.28 -25.65 -2.70
CA ILE A 68 -18.09 -25.45 -3.89
C ILE A 68 -18.10 -26.77 -4.66
N PRO A 69 -19.27 -27.44 -4.79
CA PRO A 69 -19.38 -28.61 -5.64
C PRO A 69 -19.03 -28.23 -7.07
N SER A 70 -18.14 -28.98 -7.73
CA SER A 70 -17.96 -28.85 -9.17
C SER A 70 -19.01 -29.69 -9.91
N ASP A 71 -19.15 -29.48 -11.22
CA ASP A 71 -20.02 -30.30 -12.07
C ASP A 71 -19.56 -31.77 -12.17
N ASP A 72 -18.34 -32.08 -11.71
CA ASP A 72 -17.81 -33.45 -11.56
C ASP A 72 -18.00 -33.94 -10.10
N PRO A 73 -18.75 -35.02 -9.85
CA PRO A 73 -18.99 -35.57 -8.51
C PRO A 73 -17.74 -36.12 -7.81
N THR A 74 -16.60 -36.16 -8.49
CA THR A 74 -15.30 -36.55 -7.93
C THR A 74 -14.38 -35.37 -7.60
N GLN A 75 -14.77 -34.14 -7.94
CA GLN A 75 -13.98 -32.93 -7.71
C GLN A 75 -14.71 -31.90 -6.85
N TYR A 76 -14.00 -31.39 -5.85
CA TYR A 76 -14.44 -30.27 -5.02
C TYR A 76 -13.41 -29.16 -5.14
N THR A 77 -13.87 -27.93 -5.36
CA THR A 77 -13.01 -26.75 -5.25
C THR A 77 -13.11 -26.23 -3.83
N ILE A 78 -11.99 -26.24 -3.11
CA ILE A 78 -11.92 -25.64 -1.76
C ILE A 78 -11.57 -24.17 -1.94
N HIS A 79 -12.53 -23.30 -1.62
CA HIS A 79 -12.24 -21.88 -1.42
C HIS A 79 -11.94 -21.66 0.06
N VAL A 80 -10.75 -21.12 0.32
CA VAL A 80 -10.36 -20.64 1.64
C VAL A 80 -10.53 -19.13 1.62
N GLU A 81 -11.59 -18.64 2.26
CA GLU A 81 -11.75 -17.23 2.56
C GLU A 81 -11.18 -16.98 3.96
N PHE A 82 -10.18 -16.09 4.04
CA PHE A 82 -9.64 -15.62 5.30
C PHE A 82 -10.47 -14.41 5.75
N GLU A 83 -11.20 -14.51 6.87
CA GLU A 83 -11.79 -13.32 7.49
C GLU A 83 -10.69 -12.56 8.22
N GLU A 84 -10.33 -11.38 7.70
CA GLU A 84 -9.31 -10.52 8.31
C GLU A 84 -9.72 -10.11 9.74
N CYS A 85 -8.76 -10.03 10.66
CA CYS A 85 -8.97 -9.48 11.98
C CYS A 85 -9.64 -8.10 11.86
N THR A 86 -10.67 -7.84 12.68
CA THR A 86 -11.53 -6.66 12.49
C THR A 86 -11.17 -5.48 13.39
N GLU A 87 -10.45 -5.70 14.49
CA GLU A 87 -10.15 -4.64 15.44
C GLU A 87 -8.86 -3.91 15.06
N LEU A 88 -8.99 -2.64 14.70
CA LEU A 88 -7.87 -1.82 14.25
C LEU A 88 -6.92 -1.51 15.43
N LEU A 89 -5.70 -2.05 15.39
CA LEU A 89 -4.65 -1.71 16.35
C LEU A 89 -3.85 -0.49 15.90
N VAL A 90 -3.40 -0.47 14.65
CA VAL A 90 -2.73 0.68 14.03
C VAL A 90 -3.34 0.98 12.68
N SER A 91 -3.61 2.26 12.41
CA SER A 91 -3.77 2.77 11.04
C SER A 91 -2.84 3.94 10.81
N TYR A 92 -2.23 3.98 9.64
CA TYR A 92 -1.45 5.11 9.17
C TYR A 92 -1.83 5.36 7.72
N ASN A 93 -2.28 6.57 7.43
CA ASN A 93 -2.58 7.01 6.08
C ASN A 93 -1.82 8.30 5.78
N SER A 94 -1.17 8.33 4.62
CA SER A 94 -0.46 9.50 4.13
C SER A 94 -0.69 9.70 2.64
N SER A 95 -0.53 10.93 2.18
CA SER A 95 -0.67 11.28 0.78
C SER A 95 0.35 12.32 0.34
N CYS A 96 0.72 12.25 -0.93
CA CYS A 96 1.54 13.24 -1.61
C CYS A 96 1.00 13.41 -3.03
N GLN A 97 1.24 14.58 -3.61
CA GLN A 97 0.97 14.81 -5.02
C GLN A 97 2.10 15.61 -5.66
N PHE A 98 2.29 15.39 -6.95
CA PHE A 98 3.27 16.10 -7.76
C PHE A 98 2.81 16.15 -9.22
N ASP A 99 3.35 17.10 -9.97
CA ASP A 99 3.17 17.16 -11.42
C ASP A 99 4.32 16.42 -12.10
N PHE A 100 4.06 15.88 -13.30
CA PHE A 100 5.07 15.15 -14.06
C PHE A 100 4.97 15.33 -15.58
N GLU A 101 6.12 15.14 -16.22
CA GLU A 101 6.25 14.92 -17.67
C GLU A 101 6.97 13.57 -17.87
N SER A 102 6.46 12.76 -18.79
CA SER A 102 7.08 11.49 -19.16
C SER A 102 8.33 11.72 -20.03
N GLU A 103 9.41 11.02 -19.74
CA GLU A 103 10.70 11.12 -20.46
C GLU A 103 11.12 9.80 -21.13
N GLY A 104 10.29 8.76 -21.00
CA GLY A 104 10.54 7.42 -21.51
C GLY A 104 10.60 6.39 -20.38
N PHE A 105 10.19 5.16 -20.68
CA PHE A 105 9.94 4.11 -19.67
C PHE A 105 11.07 3.88 -18.68
N ASP A 106 12.31 3.71 -19.15
CA ASP A 106 13.43 3.41 -18.26
C ASP A 106 13.76 4.59 -17.33
N ALA A 107 13.79 5.81 -17.86
CA ALA A 107 14.02 7.02 -17.06
C ALA A 107 12.86 7.27 -16.08
N ASP A 108 11.63 7.00 -16.50
CA ASP A 108 10.41 7.17 -15.71
C ASP A 108 10.34 6.17 -14.56
N MET A 109 10.69 4.92 -14.81
CA MET A 109 10.81 3.88 -13.78
C MET A 109 11.86 4.23 -12.73
N ILE A 110 13.03 4.73 -13.14
CA ILE A 110 14.10 5.13 -12.19
C ILE A 110 13.60 6.26 -11.29
N SER A 111 13.14 7.37 -11.87
CA SER A 111 12.72 8.54 -11.09
C SER A 111 11.57 8.23 -10.14
N LEU A 112 10.59 7.43 -10.57
CA LEU A 112 9.46 7.06 -9.74
C LEU A 112 9.85 6.10 -8.61
N THR A 113 10.75 5.14 -8.89
CA THR A 113 11.28 4.25 -7.85
C THR A 113 12.07 5.02 -6.80
N GLU A 114 12.85 6.03 -7.20
CA GLU A 114 13.55 6.93 -6.28
C GLU A 114 12.57 7.74 -5.42
N PHE A 115 11.55 8.32 -6.04
CA PHE A 115 10.49 9.03 -5.30
C PHE A 115 9.81 8.13 -4.26
N LEU A 116 9.44 6.90 -4.63
CA LEU A 116 8.84 5.94 -3.71
C LEU A 116 9.78 5.53 -2.57
N ARG A 117 11.10 5.49 -2.81
CA ARG A 117 12.11 5.23 -1.78
C ARG A 117 12.18 6.36 -0.77
N ASP A 118 12.15 7.60 -1.23
CA ASP A 118 12.13 8.76 -0.35
C ASP A 118 10.83 8.82 0.47
N TYR A 119 9.70 8.47 -0.15
CA TYR A 119 8.41 8.33 0.54
C TYR A 119 8.48 7.23 1.61
N ASP A 120 8.99 6.04 1.28
CA ASP A 120 9.16 4.93 2.23
C ASP A 120 10.04 5.33 3.41
N THR A 121 11.13 6.06 3.15
CA THR A 121 12.03 6.60 4.17
C THR A 121 11.33 7.60 5.08
N HIS A 122 10.50 8.48 4.52
CA HIS A 122 9.67 9.40 5.30
C HIS A 122 8.73 8.63 6.24
N THR A 123 8.03 7.61 5.73
CA THR A 123 7.12 6.77 6.53
C THR A 123 7.87 6.04 7.64
N LYS A 124 9.02 5.41 7.36
CA LYS A 124 9.86 4.76 8.36
C LYS A 124 10.34 5.73 9.43
N THR A 125 10.73 6.94 9.04
CA THR A 125 11.14 7.98 9.98
C THR A 125 10.00 8.39 10.89
N PHE A 126 8.78 8.53 10.36
CA PHE A 126 7.60 8.80 11.17
C PHE A 126 7.35 7.65 12.18
N LEU A 127 7.32 6.40 11.71
CA LEU A 127 7.10 5.24 12.59
C LEU A 127 8.19 5.10 13.66
N MET A 128 9.44 5.39 13.31
CA MET A 128 10.57 5.39 14.24
C MET A 128 10.46 6.48 15.30
N ASN A 129 9.84 7.62 15.03
CA ASN A 129 9.72 8.71 16.00
C ASN A 129 8.41 8.66 16.80
N TYR A 130 7.31 8.26 16.17
CA TYR A 130 5.95 8.40 16.70
C TYR A 130 5.13 7.11 16.67
N GLY A 131 5.55 6.12 15.88
CA GLY A 131 4.81 4.89 15.64
C GLY A 131 4.99 3.79 16.68
N TYR A 132 4.04 2.86 16.71
CA TYR A 132 4.15 1.57 17.39
C TYR A 132 5.25 0.72 16.73
N LYS A 133 6.33 0.44 17.48
CA LYS A 133 7.60 -0.08 16.91
C LYS A 133 7.48 -1.36 16.09
N PRO A 134 6.69 -2.37 16.48
CA PRO A 134 6.55 -3.59 15.68
C PRO A 134 6.06 -3.36 14.24
N VAL A 135 5.35 -2.26 13.96
CA VAL A 135 4.95 -1.90 12.60
C VAL A 135 6.17 -1.64 11.71
N LEU A 136 7.27 -1.11 12.26
CA LEU A 136 8.49 -0.85 11.50
C LEU A 136 9.11 -2.17 11.02
N ASP A 137 9.19 -3.17 11.89
CA ASP A 137 9.74 -4.50 11.55
C ASP A 137 8.86 -5.19 10.48
N MET A 138 7.53 -5.10 10.63
CA MET A 138 6.58 -5.64 9.64
C MET A 138 6.68 -4.93 8.28
N GLU A 139 6.95 -3.63 8.27
CA GLU A 139 7.18 -2.87 7.03
C GLU A 139 8.47 -3.30 6.33
N GLU A 140 9.55 -3.53 7.09
CA GLU A 140 10.79 -4.04 6.52
C GLU A 140 10.58 -5.40 5.86
N ASP A 141 9.86 -6.31 6.53
CA ASP A 141 9.50 -7.62 5.98
C ASP A 141 8.56 -7.54 4.77
N SER A 142 7.63 -6.57 4.77
CA SER A 142 6.73 -6.31 3.64
C SER A 142 7.52 -5.86 2.41
N ARG A 143 8.54 -5.01 2.59
CA ARG A 143 9.38 -4.50 1.50
C ARG A 143 10.30 -5.53 0.86
N ILE A 144 10.65 -6.59 1.57
CA ILE A 144 11.35 -7.75 0.98
C ILE A 144 10.44 -8.48 -0.01
N ARG A 145 9.13 -8.57 0.30
CA ARG A 145 8.14 -9.29 -0.51
C ARG A 145 7.54 -8.47 -1.64
N SER A 146 7.46 -7.16 -1.46
CA SER A 146 6.92 -6.22 -2.45
C SER A 146 7.87 -5.04 -2.65
N PRO A 147 8.89 -5.20 -3.51
CA PRO A 147 9.86 -4.16 -3.80
C PRO A 147 9.21 -2.90 -4.37
N LEU A 148 9.81 -1.74 -4.10
CA LEU A 148 9.32 -0.45 -4.61
C LEU A 148 9.33 -0.37 -6.14
N HIS A 149 10.20 -1.14 -6.80
CA HIS A 149 10.24 -1.23 -8.25
C HIS A 149 8.93 -1.78 -8.83
N GLU A 150 8.33 -2.80 -8.21
CA GLU A 150 7.04 -3.36 -8.65
C GLU A 150 5.90 -2.35 -8.45
N ASN A 151 5.95 -1.58 -7.35
CA ASN A 151 5.01 -0.49 -7.12
C ASN A 151 5.13 0.62 -8.18
N ALA A 152 6.36 0.98 -8.58
CA ALA A 152 6.60 1.93 -9.66
C ALA A 152 6.08 1.41 -11.01
N LEU A 153 6.24 0.10 -11.27
CA LEU A 153 5.70 -0.51 -12.49
C LEU A 153 4.17 -0.43 -12.52
N VAL A 154 3.51 -0.84 -11.44
CA VAL A 154 2.04 -0.73 -11.30
C VAL A 154 1.58 0.71 -11.46
N ALA A 155 2.33 1.68 -10.95
CA ALA A 155 2.05 3.09 -11.13
C ALA A 155 2.03 3.51 -12.60
N ILE A 156 3.06 3.15 -13.37
CA ILE A 156 3.16 3.48 -14.79
C ILE A 156 2.03 2.79 -15.58
N GLU A 157 1.74 1.52 -15.28
CA GLU A 157 0.62 0.81 -15.90
C GLU A 157 -0.72 1.50 -15.59
N ASN A 158 -0.93 1.94 -14.35
CA ASN A 158 -2.11 2.71 -13.99
C ASN A 158 -2.19 4.03 -14.78
N LEU A 159 -1.08 4.73 -14.99
CA LEU A 159 -1.08 5.94 -15.82
C LEU A 159 -1.39 5.64 -17.29
N ARG A 160 -0.83 4.56 -17.85
CA ARG A 160 -1.11 4.09 -19.22
C ARG A 160 -2.59 3.79 -19.41
N LEU A 161 -3.18 3.02 -18.50
CA LEU A 161 -4.61 2.68 -18.52
C LEU A 161 -5.52 3.91 -18.46
N ASN A 162 -5.03 5.03 -17.91
CA ASN A 162 -5.76 6.29 -17.80
C ASN A 162 -5.39 7.33 -18.89
N ASN A 163 -4.63 6.94 -19.92
CA ASN A 163 -4.17 7.85 -20.99
C ASN A 163 -3.36 9.05 -20.48
N LEU A 164 -2.59 8.86 -19.40
CA LEU A 164 -1.71 9.88 -18.81
C LEU A 164 -0.22 9.58 -19.05
N TYR A 165 0.07 8.52 -19.80
CA TYR A 165 1.41 8.05 -20.11
C TYR A 165 1.41 7.41 -21.50
N GLU A 166 2.32 7.84 -22.38
CA GLU A 166 2.27 7.53 -23.82
C GLU A 166 3.38 6.60 -24.32
N PHE A 167 4.38 6.28 -23.48
CA PHE A 167 5.50 5.39 -23.84
C PHE A 167 5.20 3.92 -23.57
#